data_AF-A0A7C4SZR8-F1
#
_entry.id   AF-A0A7C4SZR8-F1
#
_cell.length_a   1.000
_cell.length_b   1.000
_cell.length_c   1.000
_cell.angle_alpha   90.00
_cell.angle_beta   90.00
_cell.angle_gamma   90.00
#
_symmetry.space_group_name_H-M   'P 1'
#
loop_
_entity.id
_entity.type
_entity.pdbx_description
1 polymer ?
#
loop_
_entity_poly.entity_id
_entity_poly.type
_entity_poly.pdbx_seq_one_letter_code
_entity_poly.pdbx_strand_id
1 'polypeptide(L)'
;RRLATGHPVEVDEAKIVEGGCELFWASCDLKEDGRIISAGSRLVEILASGETLPEASARIEKVISAVRLADGWGLFHRSDIGSEELLKRRAELAERVRRLYLYRLEKGTVGKRVDWLPGVGKVDPVKMLREGLRR
;
A
#
# COMPACT_ATOMS: atom_id res chain seq x y z
N ARG A 1 8.55 -7.74 -21.67
CA ARG A 1 10.01 -7.55 -21.52
C ARG A 1 10.35 -7.75 -20.04
N ARG A 2 11.39 -8.52 -19.68
CA ARG A 2 11.83 -8.69 -18.28
C ARG A 2 12.71 -7.49 -17.89
N LEU A 3 12.08 -6.36 -17.58
CA LEU A 3 12.78 -5.08 -17.35
C LEU A 3 13.49 -4.99 -16.00
N ALA A 4 13.16 -5.86 -15.04
CA ALA A 4 13.69 -5.80 -13.68
C ALA A 4 14.76 -6.88 -13.41
N THR A 5 15.16 -7.64 -14.44
CA THR A 5 16.06 -8.79 -14.28
C THR A 5 17.41 -8.54 -14.93
N GLY A 6 18.48 -9.02 -14.32
CA GLY A 6 19.83 -8.94 -14.86
C GLY A 6 20.63 -7.72 -14.39
N HIS A 7 20.12 -6.97 -13.41
CA HIS A 7 20.81 -5.80 -12.87
C HIS A 7 21.71 -6.21 -11.69
N PRO A 8 22.99 -5.81 -11.67
CA PRO A 8 23.86 -6.07 -10.52
C PRO A 8 23.43 -5.26 -9.31
N VAL A 9 23.37 -5.92 -8.15
CA VAL A 9 22.81 -5.36 -6.93
C VAL A 9 23.92 -5.03 -5.94
N GLU A 10 23.88 -3.83 -5.36
CA GLU A 10 24.78 -3.41 -4.28
C GLU A 10 23.94 -3.03 -3.05
N VAL A 11 24.22 -3.67 -1.93
CA VAL A 11 23.54 -3.44 -0.66
C VAL A 11 24.57 -3.25 0.45
N ASP A 12 24.47 -2.16 1.18
CA ASP A 12 25.20 -1.94 2.43
C ASP A 12 24.35 -2.46 3.60
N GLU A 13 24.45 -3.77 3.87
CA GLU A 13 23.69 -4.42 4.94
C GLU A 13 24.06 -3.88 6.33
N ALA A 14 25.32 -3.49 6.54
CA ALA A 14 25.78 -2.93 7.79
C ALA A 14 25.06 -1.62 8.11
N LYS A 15 24.96 -0.70 7.15
CA LYS A 15 24.23 0.56 7.31
C LYS A 15 22.74 0.34 7.64
N ILE A 16 22.12 -0.70 7.08
CA ILE A 16 20.71 -1.03 7.35
C ILE A 16 20.55 -1.52 8.80
N VAL A 17 21.43 -2.43 9.23
CA VAL A 17 21.41 -2.97 10.60
C VAL A 17 21.74 -1.90 11.64
N GLU A 18 22.77 -1.07 11.40
CA GLU A 18 23.12 0.08 12.26
C GLU A 18 21.98 1.10 12.37
N GLY A 19 21.19 1.26 11.31
CA GLY A 19 19.97 2.06 11.30
C GLY A 19 18.78 1.43 12.04
N GLY A 20 18.97 0.27 12.67
CA GLY A 20 17.93 -0.46 13.41
C GLY A 20 16.86 -1.08 12.51
N CYS A 21 17.26 -1.49 11.30
CA CYS A 21 16.39 -2.13 10.33
C CYS A 21 16.90 -3.54 9.98
N GLU A 22 16.01 -4.38 9.45
CA GLU A 22 16.32 -5.72 8.94
C GLU A 22 16.10 -5.76 7.43
N LEU A 23 16.99 -6.45 6.70
CA LEU A 23 16.87 -6.64 5.25
C LEU A 23 16.47 -8.07 4.93
N PHE A 24 15.53 -8.22 4.00
CA PHE A 24 15.11 -9.49 3.46
C PHE A 24 15.30 -9.50 1.95
N TRP A 25 16.10 -10.44 1.45
CA TRP A 25 16.25 -10.66 0.02
C TRP A 25 14.98 -11.24 -0.60
N ALA A 26 14.58 -10.70 -1.75
CA ALA A 26 13.40 -11.17 -2.49
C ALA A 26 13.81 -11.86 -3.79
N SER A 27 13.58 -11.22 -4.94
CA SER A 27 13.85 -11.81 -6.25
C SER A 27 15.26 -11.47 -6.72
N CYS A 28 16.24 -12.19 -6.17
CA CYS A 28 17.65 -12.08 -6.50
C CYS A 28 18.27 -13.45 -6.74
N ASP A 29 19.40 -13.46 -7.44
CA ASP A 29 20.20 -14.65 -7.72
C ASP A 29 21.66 -14.40 -7.31
N LEU A 30 22.19 -15.22 -6.40
CA LEU A 30 23.58 -15.17 -5.96
C LEU A 30 24.43 -16.01 -6.93
N LYS A 31 25.34 -15.34 -7.62
CA LYS A 31 26.25 -15.97 -8.57
C LYS A 31 27.42 -16.63 -7.84
N GLU A 32 28.08 -17.58 -8.51
CA GLU A 32 29.24 -18.30 -7.99
C GLU A 32 30.41 -17.38 -7.62
N ASP A 33 30.52 -16.23 -8.27
CA ASP A 33 31.52 -15.19 -7.99
C ASP A 33 31.13 -14.24 -6.86
N GLY A 34 30.03 -14.53 -6.15
CA GLY A 34 29.53 -13.75 -5.02
C GLY A 34 28.69 -12.53 -5.42
N ARG A 35 28.51 -12.23 -6.71
CA ARG A 35 27.65 -11.12 -7.15
C ARG A 35 26.18 -11.47 -7.01
N ILE A 36 25.38 -10.47 -6.62
CA ILE A 36 23.93 -10.59 -6.55
C ILE A 36 23.33 -9.92 -7.79
N ILE A 37 22.44 -10.65 -8.48
CA ILE A 37 21.77 -10.18 -9.69
C ILE A 37 20.25 -10.16 -9.47
N SER A 38 19.58 -9.10 -9.89
CA SER A 38 18.12 -9.02 -9.82
C SER A 38 17.46 -10.10 -10.69
N ALA A 39 16.47 -10.79 -10.14
CA ALA A 39 15.74 -11.88 -10.81
C ALA A 39 14.25 -11.56 -11.05
N GLY A 40 13.75 -10.42 -10.54
CA GLY A 40 12.36 -10.02 -10.67
C GLY A 40 12.07 -8.60 -10.19
N SER A 41 10.79 -8.29 -10.00
CA SER A 41 10.32 -6.91 -9.74
C SER A 41 10.49 -6.43 -8.30
N ARG A 42 10.75 -7.34 -7.35
CA ARG A 42 10.98 -7.01 -5.93
C ARG A 42 12.37 -7.46 -5.57
N LEU A 43 13.22 -6.50 -5.21
CA LEU A 43 14.64 -6.74 -4.97
C LEU A 43 14.89 -7.19 -3.53
N VAL A 44 14.45 -6.35 -2.59
CA VAL A 44 14.54 -6.57 -1.15
C VAL A 44 13.29 -6.00 -0.47
N GLU A 45 13.08 -6.41 0.78
CA GLU A 45 12.15 -5.78 1.71
C GLU A 45 12.98 -5.29 2.91
N ILE A 46 12.69 -4.09 3.42
CA ILE A 46 13.32 -3.55 4.63
C ILE A 46 12.25 -3.43 5.71
N LEU A 47 12.54 -3.99 6.88
CA LEU A 47 11.68 -3.93 8.06
C LEU A 47 12.30 -3.05 9.12
N ALA A 48 11.48 -2.21 9.75
CA ALA A 48 11.84 -1.51 10.97
C ALA A 48 10.72 -1.67 12.00
N SER A 49 11.12 -1.66 13.27
CA SER A 49 10.21 -1.62 14.41
C SER A 49 10.41 -0.32 15.18
N GLY A 50 9.35 0.16 15.83
CA GLY A 50 9.34 1.37 16.65
C GLY A 50 8.10 1.40 17.54
N GLU A 51 8.03 2.37 18.45
CA GLU A 51 6.85 2.55 19.31
C GLU A 51 5.64 3.02 18.49
N THR A 52 5.89 3.66 17.35
CA THR A 52 4.87 4.11 16.41
C THR A 52 5.23 3.74 14.97
N LEU A 53 4.22 3.58 14.11
CA LEU A 53 4.43 3.32 12.69
C LEU A 53 5.22 4.44 11.97
N PRO A 54 4.99 5.76 12.25
CA PRO A 54 5.79 6.82 11.63
C PRO A 54 7.26 6.79 12.03
N GLU A 55 7.57 6.40 13.27
CA GLU A 55 8.95 6.22 13.70
C GLU A 55 9.66 5.11 12.91
N ALA A 56 9.01 3.94 12.79
CA ALA A 56 9.52 2.83 12.00
C ALA A 56 9.71 3.22 10.52
N SER A 57 8.73 3.91 9.93
CA SER A 57 8.78 4.46 8.57
C SER A 57 10.00 5.37 8.37
N ALA A 58 10.21 6.33 9.29
CA ALA A 58 11.32 7.26 9.22
C ALA A 58 12.70 6.58 9.35
N ARG A 59 12.81 5.45 10.07
CA ARG A 59 14.06 4.65 10.13
C ARG A 59 14.39 4.05 8.76
N ILE A 60 13.40 3.46 8.09
CA ILE A 60 13.57 2.86 6.75
C ILE A 60 14.03 3.92 5.74
N GLU A 61 13.39 5.09 5.73
CA GLU A 61 13.74 6.16 4.77
C GLU A 61 15.18 6.68 4.95
N LYS A 62 15.76 6.58 6.15
CA LYS A 62 17.17 6.95 6.39
C LYS A 62 18.16 5.96 5.76
N VAL A 63 17.78 4.68 5.67
CA VAL A 63 18.66 3.61 5.21
C VAL A 63 18.37 3.11 3.80
N ILE A 64 17.25 3.50 3.18
CA ILE A 64 16.85 3.00 1.86
C ILE A 64 17.91 3.23 0.76
N SER A 65 18.71 4.30 0.89
CA SER A 65 19.84 4.60 -0.02
C SER A 65 21.00 3.59 0.06
N ALA A 66 20.99 2.69 1.05
CA ALA A 66 21.93 1.58 1.16
C ALA A 66 21.72 0.52 0.06
N VAL A 67 20.56 0.52 -0.61
CA VAL A 67 20.21 -0.43 -1.67
C VAL A 67 20.26 0.29 -3.02
N ARG A 68 21.05 -0.23 -3.96
CA ARG A 68 21.16 0.31 -5.32
C ARG A 68 21.44 -0.77 -6.36
N LEU A 69 21.21 -0.43 -7.62
CA LEU A 69 21.68 -1.23 -8.76
C LEU A 69 22.94 -0.56 -9.34
N ALA A 70 24.01 -1.33 -9.50
CA ALA A 70 25.34 -0.81 -9.88
C ALA A 70 25.39 -0.27 -11.31
N ASP A 71 24.46 -0.72 -12.17
CA ASP A 71 24.34 -0.29 -13.56
C ASP A 71 23.54 1.00 -13.75
N GLY A 72 23.12 1.64 -12.66
CA GLY A 72 22.35 2.88 -12.68
C GLY A 72 20.87 2.69 -13.00
N TRP A 73 20.37 1.45 -13.07
CA TRP A 73 18.95 1.20 -13.20
C TRP A 73 18.20 1.67 -11.94
N GLY A 74 17.05 2.30 -12.13
CA GLY A 74 16.28 2.91 -11.04
C GLY A 74 15.61 1.89 -10.13
N LEU A 75 15.71 2.10 -8.82
CA LEU A 75 14.85 1.47 -7.82
C LEU A 75 13.74 2.43 -7.41
N PHE A 76 12.62 1.87 -6.99
CA PHE A 76 11.49 2.62 -6.46
C PHE A 76 10.90 1.88 -5.26
N HIS A 77 10.48 2.65 -4.27
CA HIS A 77 9.70 2.17 -3.14
C HIS A 77 8.59 3.18 -2.83
N ARG A 78 7.66 2.79 -1.97
CA ARG A 78 6.66 3.72 -1.43
C ARG A 78 7.18 4.34 -0.15
N SER A 79 7.58 5.61 -0.23
CA SER A 79 8.07 6.39 0.92
C SER A 79 6.99 6.76 1.94
N ASP A 80 5.70 6.55 1.61
CA ASP A 80 4.57 6.89 2.47
C ASP A 80 4.15 5.76 3.42
N ILE A 81 4.71 4.56 3.29
CA ILE A 81 4.33 3.40 4.10
C ILE A 81 4.64 3.67 5.58
N GLY A 82 3.61 3.61 6.42
CA GLY A 82 3.74 3.88 7.85
C GLY A 82 3.84 5.37 8.22
N SER A 83 3.89 6.28 7.24
CA SER A 83 3.97 7.72 7.48
C SER A 83 2.76 8.28 8.22
N GLU A 84 2.97 9.37 8.97
CA GLU A 84 1.89 10.07 9.67
C GLU A 84 0.78 10.54 8.72
N GLU A 85 1.16 11.05 7.55
CA GLU A 85 0.22 11.49 6.51
C GLU A 85 -0.67 10.34 6.03
N LEU A 86 -0.07 9.18 5.72
CA LEU A 86 -0.83 8.01 5.30
C LEU A 86 -1.79 7.56 6.42
N LEU A 87 -1.33 7.50 7.67
CA LEU A 87 -2.17 7.09 8.80
C LEU A 87 -3.34 8.03 9.01
N LYS A 88 -3.10 9.35 8.97
CA LYS A 88 -4.15 10.36 9.07
C LYS A 88 -5.19 10.19 7.97
N ARG A 89 -4.74 10.05 6.72
CA ARG A 89 -5.64 9.83 5.57
C ARG A 89 -6.47 8.56 5.72
N ARG A 90 -5.88 7.48 6.26
CA ARG A 90 -6.61 6.21 6.51
C ARG A 90 -7.61 6.35 7.65
N ALA A 91 -7.27 7.05 8.73
CA ALA A 91 -8.18 7.33 9.83
C ALA A 91 -9.37 8.18 9.39
N GLU A 92 -9.14 9.24 8.62
CA GLU A 92 -10.20 10.11 8.08
C GLU A 92 -11.15 9.34 7.15
N LEU A 93 -10.60 8.48 6.27
CA LEU A 93 -11.40 7.63 5.40
C LEU A 93 -12.25 6.64 6.21
N ALA A 94 -11.65 5.97 7.20
CA ALA A 94 -12.36 5.04 8.07
C ALA A 94 -13.51 5.74 8.82
N GLU A 95 -13.25 6.94 9.36
CA GLU A 95 -14.25 7.74 10.06
C GLU A 95 -15.37 8.22 9.13
N ARG A 96 -15.06 8.58 7.88
CA ARG A 96 -16.08 8.92 6.89
C ARG A 96 -17.00 7.73 6.59
N VAL A 97 -16.43 6.55 6.41
CA VAL A 97 -17.19 5.32 6.19
C VAL A 97 -18.05 4.99 7.42
N ARG A 98 -17.48 5.08 8.63
CA ARG A 98 -18.19 4.86 9.89
C ARG A 98 -19.39 5.79 10.03
N ARG A 99 -19.21 7.09 9.79
CA ARG A 99 -20.30 8.08 9.85
C ARG A 99 -21.41 7.78 8.85
N LEU A 100 -21.06 7.44 7.61
CA LEU A 100 -22.04 7.06 6.60
C LEU A 100 -22.83 5.81 7.04
N TYR A 101 -22.15 4.81 7.58
CA TYR A 101 -22.79 3.60 8.08
C TYR A 101 -23.78 3.91 9.22
N LEU A 102 -23.34 4.65 10.25
CA LEU A 102 -24.18 5.02 11.40
C LEU A 102 -25.39 5.86 10.98
N TYR A 103 -25.19 6.83 10.08
CA TYR A 103 -26.29 7.60 9.52
C TYR A 103 -27.32 6.71 8.82
N ARG A 104 -26.85 5.76 8.01
CA ARG A 104 -27.75 4.83 7.31
C ARG A 104 -28.48 3.90 8.26
N LEU A 105 -27.82 3.49 9.35
CA LEU A 105 -28.41 2.68 10.42
C LEU A 105 -29.56 3.45 11.10
N GLU A 106 -29.30 4.69 11.53
CA GLU A 106 -30.30 5.58 12.14
C GLU A 106 -31.51 5.80 11.22
N LYS A 107 -31.27 5.96 9.91
CA LYS A 107 -32.35 6.14 8.92
C LYS A 107 -33.00 4.84 8.44
N GLY A 108 -32.59 3.66 8.93
CA GLY A 108 -33.12 2.37 8.48
C GLY A 108 -32.90 2.13 6.97
N THR A 109 -31.78 2.63 6.43
CA THR A 109 -31.39 2.54 5.01
C THR A 109 -30.14 1.70 4.77
N VAL A 110 -29.66 0.97 5.79
CA VAL A 110 -28.61 -0.03 5.63
C VAL A 110 -29.07 -1.07 4.61
N GLY A 111 -28.19 -1.42 3.66
CA GLY A 111 -28.48 -2.38 2.60
C GLY A 111 -29.45 -1.89 1.50
N LYS A 112 -30.12 -0.75 1.66
CA LYS A 112 -31.00 -0.19 0.62
C LYS A 112 -30.17 0.51 -0.46
N ARG A 113 -30.43 0.25 -1.73
CA ARG A 113 -29.86 1.05 -2.81
C ARG A 113 -30.72 2.31 -2.92
N VAL A 114 -30.14 3.48 -2.69
CA VAL A 114 -30.85 4.75 -2.82
C VAL A 114 -30.16 5.53 -3.93
N ASP A 115 -30.83 5.65 -5.06
CA ASP A 115 -30.36 6.46 -6.19
C ASP A 115 -31.19 7.74 -6.26
N TRP A 116 -30.62 8.79 -6.84
CA TRP A 116 -31.36 10.02 -7.12
C TRP A 116 -31.64 10.09 -8.61
N LEU A 117 -32.92 10.16 -8.98
CA LEU A 117 -33.35 10.30 -10.36
C LEU A 117 -33.77 11.75 -10.63
N PRO A 118 -33.23 12.42 -11.68
CA PRO A 118 -33.65 13.75 -12.07
C PRO A 118 -35.17 13.84 -12.26
N GLY A 119 -35.80 14.85 -11.67
CA GLY A 119 -37.25 15.06 -11.74
C GLY A 119 -38.10 14.14 -10.84
N VAL A 120 -37.52 13.12 -10.20
CA VAL A 120 -38.23 12.17 -9.33
C VAL A 120 -37.75 12.23 -7.88
N GLY A 121 -36.44 12.44 -7.66
CA GLY A 121 -35.83 12.46 -6.33
C GLY A 121 -35.21 11.12 -5.93
N LYS A 122 -35.11 10.86 -4.63
CA LYS A 122 -34.49 9.65 -4.08
C LYS A 122 -35.42 8.45 -4.27
N VAL A 123 -34.94 7.41 -4.93
CA VAL A 123 -35.67 6.16 -5.19
C VAL A 123 -34.86 4.94 -4.74
N ASP A 124 -35.55 3.82 -4.49
CA ASP A 124 -34.92 2.50 -4.35
C ASP A 124 -35.15 1.70 -5.64
N PRO A 125 -34.16 1.61 -6.55
CA PRO A 125 -34.34 0.96 -7.84
C PRO A 125 -34.65 -0.53 -7.71
N VAL A 126 -34.13 -1.18 -6.66
CA VAL A 126 -34.38 -2.61 -6.43
C VAL A 126 -35.82 -2.81 -6.01
N LYS A 127 -36.35 -1.93 -5.16
CA LYS A 127 -37.77 -1.91 -4.82
C LYS A 127 -38.64 -1.68 -6.06
N MET A 128 -38.33 -0.66 -6.87
CA MET A 128 -39.08 -0.34 -8.09
C MET A 128 -39.09 -1.51 -9.08
N LEU A 129 -37.94 -2.15 -9.30
CA LEU A 129 -37.83 -3.28 -10.23
C LEU A 129 -38.63 -4.49 -9.74
N ARG A 130 -38.61 -4.78 -8.43
CA ARG A 130 -39.43 -5.84 -7.82
C ARG A 130 -40.93 -5.57 -7.93
N GLU A 131 -41.35 -4.32 -7.75
CA GLU A 131 -42.76 -3.92 -7.92
C GLU A 131 -43.21 -4.01 -9.38
N GLY A 132 -42.34 -3.67 -10.33
CA GLY A 132 -42.62 -3.80 -11.76
C GLY A 132 -42.73 -5.25 -12.25
N LEU A 133 -41.93 -6.18 -11.70
CA LEU A 133 -42.00 -7.61 -12.02
C LEU A 133 -43.22 -8.34 -11.43
N ARG A 134 -43.95 -7.72 -10.50
CA ARG A 134 -45.15 -8.28 -9.88
C ARG A 134 -46.46 -7.83 -10.57
N ARG A 135 -46.37 -6.98 -11.59
CA ARG A 135 -47.48 -6.59 -12.46
C ARG A 135 -47.44 -7.42 -13.73
#